data_AF-F8IDZ9-F1
#
_entry.id   AF-F8IDZ9-F1
#
_cell.length_a   1.000
_cell.length_b   1.000
_cell.length_c   1.000
_cell.angle_alpha   90.00
_cell.angle_beta   90.00
_cell.angle_gamma   90.00
#
_symmetry.space_group_name_H-M   'P 1'
#
loop_
_entity.id
_entity.type
_entity.pdbx_description
1 polymer ?
#
loop_
_entity_poly.entity_id
_entity_poly.type
_entity_poly.pdbx_seq_one_letter_code
_entity_poly.pdbx_strand_id
1 'polypeptide(L)'
;MVSARIEKRQNAKPHLAWIRTGPVTAVLDGDHALGFVSAKEAAAYAVELARETGLGAVAVRRANHCGALFLYAEWATLYGMVGV
;
A
#
# COMPACT_ATOMS: atom_id res chain seq x y z
N MET A 1 17.67 -22.18 -12.47
CA MET A 1 18.24 -21.61 -11.21
C MET A 1 18.08 -20.08 -11.08
N VAL A 2 17.53 -19.36 -12.07
CA VAL A 2 17.29 -17.90 -11.98
C VAL A 2 15.95 -17.56 -11.27
N SER A 3 14.92 -18.40 -11.41
CA SER A 3 13.56 -18.19 -10.85
C SER A 3 13.55 -17.92 -9.35
N ALA A 4 14.25 -18.74 -8.55
CA ALA A 4 14.23 -18.64 -7.09
C ALA A 4 14.93 -17.37 -6.53
N ARG A 5 15.75 -16.67 -7.33
CA ARG A 5 16.40 -15.41 -6.93
C ARG A 5 15.52 -14.19 -7.18
N ILE A 6 14.66 -14.23 -8.20
CA ILE A 6 13.70 -13.16 -8.49
C ILE A 6 12.61 -13.14 -7.42
N GLU A 7 12.10 -14.32 -7.01
CA GLU A 7 11.07 -14.43 -5.98
C GLU A 7 11.46 -13.80 -4.64
N LYS A 8 12.76 -13.78 -4.29
CA LYS A 8 13.26 -13.09 -3.08
C LYS A 8 13.33 -11.56 -3.18
N ARG A 9 13.22 -10.98 -4.38
CA ARG A 9 13.22 -9.52 -4.61
C ARG A 9 11.83 -9.01 -4.99
N GLN A 10 11.15 -9.69 -5.90
CA GLN A 10 9.80 -9.38 -6.36
C GLN A 10 8.99 -10.66 -6.48
N ASN A 11 7.93 -10.76 -5.67
CA ASN A 11 6.98 -11.85 -5.73
C ASN A 11 5.93 -11.57 -6.82
N ALA A 12 5.86 -12.44 -7.82
CA ALA A 12 4.88 -12.35 -8.90
C ALA A 12 3.45 -12.73 -8.48
N LYS A 13 3.31 -13.43 -7.34
CA LYS A 13 2.03 -13.87 -6.76
C LYS A 13 2.00 -13.53 -5.27
N PRO A 14 2.02 -12.23 -4.92
CA PRO A 14 2.10 -11.79 -3.54
C PRO A 14 0.82 -12.12 -2.78
N HIS A 15 0.97 -12.53 -1.52
CA HIS A 15 -0.13 -12.60 -0.57
C HIS A 15 -0.11 -11.38 0.34
N LEU A 16 -0.91 -10.37 0.00
CA LEU A 16 -1.01 -9.14 0.78
C LEU A 16 -1.70 -9.42 2.12
N ALA A 17 -1.11 -8.95 3.22
CA ALA A 17 -1.66 -9.13 4.55
C ALA A 17 -1.80 -7.80 5.29
N TRP A 18 -2.96 -7.57 5.88
CA TRP A 18 -3.30 -6.36 6.62
C TRP A 18 -3.15 -6.55 8.12
N ILE A 19 -2.57 -5.56 8.79
CA ILE A 19 -2.48 -5.49 10.24
C ILE A 19 -3.06 -4.15 10.68
N ARG A 20 -4.24 -4.15 11.29
CA ARG A 20 -4.83 -2.94 11.87
C ARG A 20 -4.07 -2.58 13.14
N THR A 21 -3.49 -1.38 13.18
CA THR A 21 -2.65 -0.93 14.31
C THR A 21 -3.35 0.10 15.20
N GLY A 22 -4.49 0.63 14.75
CA GLY A 22 -5.33 1.53 15.53
C GLY A 22 -6.60 1.94 14.77
N PRO A 23 -7.41 2.84 15.33
CA PRO A 23 -8.65 3.29 14.71
C PRO A 23 -8.44 3.91 13.32
N VAL A 24 -7.32 4.62 13.13
CA VAL A 24 -6.99 5.36 11.89
C VAL A 24 -5.69 4.88 11.24
N THR A 25 -5.08 3.80 11.74
CA THR A 25 -3.77 3.33 11.27
C THR A 25 -3.74 1.84 10.96
N ALA A 26 -2.96 1.47 9.93
CA ALA A 26 -2.69 0.09 9.60
C ALA A 26 -1.30 -0.10 8.97
N VAL A 27 -0.86 -1.35 8.92
CA VAL A 27 0.32 -1.78 8.17
C VAL A 27 -0.12 -2.77 7.10
N LEU A 28 0.27 -2.50 5.85
CA LEU A 28 0.20 -3.45 4.75
C LEU A 28 1.53 -4.20 4.64
N ASP A 29 1.46 -5.52 4.72
CA ASP A 29 2.54 -6.39 4.33
C ASP A 29 2.45 -6.71 2.84
N GLY A 30 3.40 -6.21 2.06
CA GLY A 30 3.41 -6.31 0.61
C GLY A 30 3.86 -7.67 0.07
N ASP A 31 4.43 -8.55 0.89
CA ASP A 31 4.98 -9.84 0.45
C ASP A 31 5.88 -9.73 -0.80
N HIS A 32 6.71 -8.69 -0.83
CA HIS A 32 7.57 -8.33 -1.96
C HIS A 32 6.82 -8.15 -3.29
N ALA A 33 5.55 -7.76 -3.27
CA ALA A 33 4.80 -7.37 -4.45
C ALA A 33 5.52 -6.28 -5.24
N LEU A 34 5.10 -6.11 -6.50
CA LEU A 34 5.43 -4.90 -7.26
C LEU A 34 4.96 -3.67 -6.47
N GLY A 35 5.79 -2.63 -6.41
CA GLY A 35 5.52 -1.48 -5.54
C GLY A 35 4.21 -0.76 -5.86
N PHE A 36 3.81 -0.74 -7.12
CA PHE A 36 2.53 -0.14 -7.53
C PHE A 36 1.31 -0.92 -7.03
N VAL A 37 1.42 -2.25 -6.88
CA VAL A 37 0.34 -3.08 -6.33
C VAL A 37 0.15 -2.72 -4.85
N SER A 38 1.23 -2.77 -4.08
CA SER A 38 1.18 -2.52 -2.64
C SER A 38 0.84 -1.05 -2.32
N ALA A 39 1.36 -0.08 -3.08
CA ALA A 39 1.05 1.34 -2.86
C ALA A 39 -0.41 1.70 -3.23
N LYS A 40 -0.96 1.12 -4.31
CA LYS A 40 -2.38 1.32 -4.67
C LYS A 40 -3.31 0.79 -3.58
N GLU A 41 -3.08 -0.43 -3.10
CA GLU A 41 -3.90 -1.02 -2.04
C GLU A 41 -3.77 -0.23 -0.73
N ALA A 42 -2.56 0.26 -0.41
CA ALA A 42 -2.32 1.12 0.74
C ALA A 42 -3.11 2.44 0.68
N ALA A 43 -3.05 3.14 -0.46
CA ALA A 43 -3.76 4.40 -0.64
C ALA A 43 -5.28 4.22 -0.61
N ALA A 44 -5.81 3.19 -1.28
CA ALA A 44 -7.23 2.87 -1.25
C ALA A 44 -7.71 2.60 0.19
N TYR A 45 -6.98 1.80 0.96
CA TYR A 45 -7.36 1.54 2.35
C TYR A 45 -7.22 2.76 3.25
N ALA A 46 -6.21 3.60 3.05
CA ALA A 46 -6.07 4.87 3.77
C ALA A 46 -7.28 5.80 3.53
N VAL A 47 -7.79 5.86 2.30
CA VAL A 47 -9.03 6.58 1.99
C VAL A 47 -10.22 5.98 2.74
N GLU A 48 -10.41 4.65 2.73
CA GLU A 48 -11.53 4.03 3.45
C GLU A 48 -11.47 4.31 4.97
N LEU A 49 -10.29 4.25 5.57
CA LEU A 49 -10.08 4.69 6.95
C LEU A 49 -10.49 6.15 7.17
N ALA A 50 -10.06 7.04 6.27
CA ALA A 50 -10.34 8.46 6.37
C ALA A 50 -11.82 8.78 6.18
N ARG A 51 -12.55 8.04 5.35
CA ARG A 51 -14.01 8.20 5.18
C ARG A 51 -14.77 7.95 6.47
N GLU A 52 -14.34 6.96 7.26
CA GLU A 52 -15.02 6.57 8.49
C GLU A 52 -14.61 7.46 9.68
N THR A 53 -13.36 7.94 9.70
CA THR A 53 -12.74 8.48 10.92
C THR A 53 -12.15 9.89 10.77
N GLY A 54 -12.15 10.45 9.57
CA GLY A 54 -11.54 11.73 9.24
C GLY A 54 -10.03 11.67 8.97
N LEU A 55 -9.35 10.53 9.23
CA LEU A 55 -7.93 10.33 8.94
C LEU A 55 -7.64 8.85 8.60
N GLY A 56 -6.70 8.61 7.70
CA GLY A 56 -6.16 7.27 7.45
C GLY A 56 -4.66 7.33 7.21
N ALA A 57 -3.90 6.52 7.92
CA ALA A 57 -2.46 6.40 7.72
C ALA A 57 -2.04 4.92 7.62
N VAL A 58 -1.46 4.56 6.48
CA VAL A 58 -1.05 3.19 6.19
C VAL A 58 0.46 3.16 5.92
N ALA A 59 1.18 2.36 6.70
CA ALA A 59 2.57 2.03 6.39
C ALA A 59 2.63 0.76 5.54
N VAL A 60 3.57 0.69 4.60
CA VAL A 60 3.77 -0.51 3.78
C VAL A 60 5.15 -1.10 4.09
N ARG A 61 5.20 -2.41 4.39
CA ARG A 61 6.46 -3.15 4.61
C ARG A 61 6.62 -4.27 3.59
N ARG A 62 7.85 -4.75 3.42
CA ARG A 62 8.20 -5.76 2.39
C ARG A 62 7.64 -5.37 1.02
N ALA A 63 7.82 -4.11 0.65
CA ALA A 63 7.41 -3.53 -0.63
C ALA A 63 8.60 -3.41 -1.58
N ASN A 64 8.30 -3.05 -2.83
CA ASN A 64 9.29 -2.68 -3.84
C ASN A 64 9.08 -1.24 -4.31
N HIS A 65 9.99 -0.75 -5.17
CA HIS A 65 9.89 0.57 -5.79
C HIS A 65 8.51 0.76 -6.45
N CYS A 66 7.79 1.81 -6.07
CA CYS A 66 6.41 2.07 -6.48
C CYS A 66 6.27 3.10 -7.59
N GLY A 67 7.37 3.60 -8.16
CA GLY A 67 7.32 4.55 -9.26
C GLY A 67 6.88 5.95 -8.81
N ALA A 68 5.98 6.57 -9.56
CA ALA A 68 5.54 7.94 -9.31
C ALA A 68 4.60 8.00 -8.10
N LEU A 69 5.09 8.52 -6.97
CA LEU A 69 4.33 8.60 -5.72
C LEU A 69 3.05 9.43 -5.81
N PHE A 70 3.03 10.45 -6.69
CA PHE A 70 1.87 11.34 -6.83
C PHE A 70 0.59 10.58 -7.18
N LEU A 71 0.69 9.45 -7.89
CA LEU A 71 -0.48 8.64 -8.27
C LEU A 71 -1.24 8.12 -7.04
N TYR A 72 -0.53 7.82 -5.95
CA TYR A 72 -1.13 7.30 -4.72
C TYR A 72 -1.62 8.43 -3.82
N ALA A 73 -0.94 9.57 -3.81
CA ALA A 73 -1.44 10.78 -3.14
C ALA A 73 -2.71 11.33 -3.82
N GLU A 74 -2.74 11.33 -5.16
CA GLU A 74 -3.89 11.74 -5.96
C GLU A 74 -5.13 10.88 -5.67
N TRP A 75 -4.95 9.62 -5.26
CA TRP A 75 -6.03 8.73 -4.86
C TRP A 75 -6.95 9.35 -3.81
N ALA A 76 -6.40 10.07 -2.83
CA ALA A 76 -7.19 10.76 -1.82
C ALA A 76 -8.00 11.94 -2.41
N THR A 77 -7.44 12.64 -3.40
CA THR A 77 -8.07 13.82 -4.01
C THR A 77 -9.33 13.46 -4.80
N LEU A 78 -9.39 12.24 -5.37
CA LEU A 78 -10.57 11.70 -6.04
C LEU A 78 -11.79 11.59 -5.10
N TYR A 79 -11.57 11.60 -3.78
CA TYR A 79 -12.60 11.54 -2.76
C TYR A 79 -12.71 12.84 -1.95
N GLY A 80 -12.16 13.94 -2.46
CA GLY A 80 -12.21 15.25 -1.79
C GLY A 80 -11.33 15.33 -0.53
N MET A 81 -10.29 14.48 -0.44
CA MET A 81 -9.37 14.43 0.70
C MET A 81 -7.98 14.92 0.31
N VAL A 82 -7.16 15.24 1.32
CA VAL A 82 -5.73 15.54 1.15
C VAL A 82 -4.93 14.23 1.25
N GLY A 83 -4.06 13.97 0.27
CA GLY A 83 -3.10 12.86 0.28
C GLY A 83 -1.68 13.36 0.54
N VAL A 84 -0.92 12.59 1.32
CA VAL A 84 0.49 12.85 1.69
C VAL A 84 1.33 11.62 1.38
#